data_AF-A0A0G4GFD2-F1
#
_entry.id   AF-A0A0G4GFD2-F1
#
_cell.length_a   1.000
_cell.length_b   1.000
_cell.length_c   1.000
_cell.angle_alpha   90.00
_cell.angle_beta   90.00
_cell.angle_gamma   90.00
#
_symmetry.space_group_name_H-M   'P 1'
#
loop_
_entity.id
_entity.type
_entity.pdbx_description
1 polymer ?
#
loop_
_entity_poly.entity_id
_entity_poly.type
_entity_poly.pdbx_seq_one_letter_code
_entity_poly.pdbx_strand_id
1 'polypeptide(L)'
;MGNRTLGRRVKRNEVRAVVGMGWRYTWKEMDDGARKPKPRFFTKGFLDGRLVNTYVGTPSVAGINTVCLFIVSTGMKMGAVDVTAAFLTSKDHNAERVSATLPSVLPRVPEENPFKDIPDDRYEELRRMAAEYKPGGTYLVEMGFYGLPCAAQIFDHKLEGVCMELGFKHVDTAIVVKAPPEGGRAQAIVMNWIDDLLTKAPLKEHKALQETLNQRLGFGSVCVIGEGSERKFSGVDIFRVSTGEIHLSQVSYLENTDTTPLWEILKEKHPSKPWKGLDGKSAEPSTEEEVDNQYEKPIHTGVGTL
;
A
#
# COMPACT_ATOMS: atom_id res chain seq x y z
N MET A 1 19.78 -2.62 -4.51
CA MET A 1 20.28 -2.22 -3.18
C MET A 1 19.97 -3.31 -2.18
N GLY A 2 20.99 -3.85 -1.49
CA GLY A 2 20.78 -4.80 -0.39
C GLY A 2 20.51 -4.04 0.90
N ASN A 3 19.25 -3.74 1.18
CA ASN A 3 18.88 -3.00 2.39
C ASN A 3 19.05 -3.95 3.59
N ARG A 4 20.05 -3.69 4.44
CA ARG A 4 20.30 -4.42 5.69
C ARG A 4 19.10 -4.25 6.61
N THR A 5 18.11 -5.10 6.40
CA THR A 5 16.80 -5.02 7.03
C THR A 5 16.87 -5.38 8.51
N LEU A 6 17.73 -6.35 8.83
CA LEU A 6 18.09 -6.72 10.19
C LEU A 6 19.45 -6.08 10.53
N GLY A 7 19.52 -5.51 11.72
CA GLY A 7 20.72 -4.90 12.29
C GLY A 7 21.40 -5.84 13.29
N ARG A 8 21.96 -5.25 14.34
CA ARG A 8 22.68 -6.00 15.38
C ARG A 8 21.75 -6.95 16.15
N ARG A 9 22.34 -7.98 16.73
CA ARG A 9 21.67 -8.83 17.72
C ARG A 9 21.34 -8.03 18.98
N VAL A 10 20.17 -8.27 19.57
CA VAL A 10 19.66 -7.58 20.75
C VAL A 10 19.07 -8.57 21.76
N LYS A 11 19.05 -8.19 23.04
CA LYS A 11 18.31 -8.88 24.10
C LYS A 11 16.89 -8.31 24.22
N ARG A 12 15.96 -9.11 24.77
CA ARG A 12 14.53 -8.71 24.93
C ARG A 12 14.35 -7.39 25.70
N ASN A 13 15.24 -7.10 26.65
CA ASN A 13 15.17 -5.89 27.49
C ASN A 13 15.76 -4.63 26.84
N GLU A 14 16.44 -4.75 25.69
CA GLU A 14 16.98 -3.60 24.94
C GLU A 14 15.96 -2.98 23.98
N VAL A 15 14.80 -3.62 23.82
CA VAL A 15 13.82 -3.29 22.76
C VAL A 15 12.41 -3.33 23.30
N ARG A 16 11.53 -2.47 22.76
CA ARG A 16 10.12 -2.40 23.19
C ARG A 16 9.38 -3.70 22.89
N ALA A 17 9.52 -4.17 21.65
CA ALA A 17 8.78 -5.30 21.11
C ALA A 17 9.70 -6.29 20.39
N VAL A 18 9.29 -7.56 20.43
CA VAL A 18 9.93 -8.65 19.70
C VAL A 18 8.82 -9.37 18.95
N VAL A 19 8.93 -9.41 17.62
CA VAL A 19 8.02 -10.17 16.76
C VAL A 19 8.72 -11.43 16.25
N GLY A 20 7.97 -12.53 16.11
CA GLY A 20 8.51 -13.73 15.46
C GLY A 20 8.59 -13.52 13.95
N MET A 21 9.54 -14.18 13.27
CA MET A 21 9.58 -14.24 11.82
C MET A 21 9.09 -15.60 11.30
N GLY A 22 8.72 -15.63 10.03
CA GLY A 22 8.33 -16.84 9.33
C GLY A 22 8.50 -16.72 7.83
N TRP A 23 8.29 -17.83 7.15
CA TRP A 23 8.18 -17.88 5.69
C TRP A 23 6.78 -18.33 5.29
N ARG A 24 6.28 -17.76 4.21
CA ARG A 24 5.03 -18.18 3.57
C ARG A 24 5.31 -18.36 2.10
N TYR A 25 4.90 -19.49 1.56
CA TYR A 25 4.87 -19.69 0.13
C TYR A 25 3.49 -19.28 -0.37
N THR A 26 3.46 -18.31 -1.28
CA THR A 26 2.22 -17.77 -1.84
C THR A 26 2.29 -17.79 -3.36
N TRP A 27 1.19 -17.50 -4.03
CA TRP A 27 1.13 -17.33 -5.48
C TRP A 27 0.91 -15.85 -5.79
N LYS A 28 1.62 -15.33 -6.80
CA LYS A 28 1.31 -14.05 -7.45
C LYS A 28 0.65 -14.36 -8.78
N GLU A 29 -0.53 -13.83 -8.98
CA GLU A 29 -1.18 -13.85 -10.29
C GLU A 29 -0.48 -12.85 -11.22
N MET A 30 -0.26 -13.28 -12.45
CA MET A 30 0.40 -12.53 -13.51
C MET A 30 -0.68 -12.00 -14.47
N ASP A 31 -0.34 -11.01 -15.29
CA ASP A 31 -1.29 -10.35 -16.20
C ASP A 31 -1.93 -11.31 -17.23
N ASP A 32 -1.27 -12.43 -17.51
CA ASP A 32 -1.76 -13.51 -18.39
C ASP A 32 -2.60 -14.57 -17.65
N GLY A 33 -2.94 -14.34 -16.38
CA GLY A 33 -3.63 -15.28 -15.49
C GLY A 33 -2.74 -16.41 -14.95
N ALA A 34 -1.46 -16.45 -15.31
CA ALA A 34 -0.53 -17.45 -14.77
C ALA A 34 -0.24 -17.19 -13.29
N ARG A 35 0.09 -18.25 -12.55
CA ARG A 35 0.48 -18.14 -11.13
C ARG A 35 1.98 -18.35 -10.98
N LYS A 36 2.68 -17.31 -10.52
CA LYS A 36 4.10 -17.38 -10.18
C LYS A 36 4.27 -17.63 -8.68
N PRO A 37 5.06 -18.64 -8.26
CA PRO A 37 5.39 -18.80 -6.85
C PRO A 37 6.08 -17.56 -6.28
N LYS A 38 5.63 -17.11 -5.11
CA LYS A 38 6.15 -15.97 -4.37
C LYS A 38 6.46 -16.39 -2.93
N PRO A 39 7.70 -16.82 -2.64
CA PRO A 39 8.16 -17.00 -1.26
C PRO A 39 8.24 -15.62 -0.59
N ARG A 40 7.71 -15.52 0.63
CA ARG A 40 7.77 -14.31 1.45
C ARG A 40 8.41 -14.66 2.78
N PHE A 41 9.48 -13.96 3.13
CA PHE A 41 9.95 -13.90 4.51
C PHE A 41 9.29 -12.69 5.17
N PHE A 42 8.59 -12.90 6.28
CA PHE A 42 7.75 -11.89 6.89
C PHE A 42 7.87 -11.93 8.41
N THR A 43 7.57 -10.81 9.06
CA THR A 43 7.30 -10.84 10.50
C THR A 43 5.89 -11.37 10.71
N LYS A 44 5.75 -12.36 11.59
CA LYS A 44 4.46 -12.90 12.05
C LYS A 44 3.76 -11.85 12.90
N GLY A 45 3.34 -10.78 12.26
CA GLY A 45 2.62 -9.67 12.87
C GLY A 45 1.30 -10.08 13.51
N PHE A 46 0.65 -9.09 14.12
CA PHE A 46 -0.70 -9.13 14.69
C PHE A 46 -1.01 -10.15 15.80
N LEU A 47 0.02 -10.69 16.47
CA LEU A 47 -0.14 -11.38 17.76
C LEU A 47 0.42 -10.57 18.95
N ASP A 48 0.84 -9.32 18.73
CA ASP A 48 1.32 -8.44 19.80
C ASP A 48 0.13 -7.63 20.34
N GLY A 49 -0.34 -7.96 21.54
CA GLY A 49 -1.50 -7.31 22.19
C GLY A 49 -1.22 -5.93 22.77
N ARG A 50 -0.28 -5.16 22.21
CA ARG A 50 0.16 -3.85 22.73
C ARG A 50 -0.09 -2.72 21.73
N LEU A 51 -0.38 -1.53 22.25
CA LEU A 51 -0.56 -0.25 21.53
C LEU A 51 0.75 0.24 20.89
N VAL A 52 1.18 -0.41 19.81
CA VAL A 52 2.00 0.26 18.79
C VAL A 52 1.01 0.92 17.83
N ASN A 53 1.36 2.05 17.21
CA ASN A 53 0.50 2.62 16.16
C ASN A 53 0.51 1.67 14.96
N THR A 54 -0.49 0.78 14.91
CA THR A 54 -0.61 -0.32 13.93
C THR A 54 -1.62 0.01 12.84
N TYR A 55 -2.31 1.15 12.94
CA TYR A 55 -3.48 1.41 12.13
C TYR A 55 -3.03 1.83 10.74
N VAL A 56 -3.17 0.89 9.81
CA VAL A 56 -3.21 1.19 8.38
C VAL A 56 -4.65 1.25 7.91
N GLY A 57 -5.65 0.91 8.73
CA GLY A 57 -7.07 0.96 8.36
C GLY A 57 -7.44 0.12 7.14
N THR A 58 -8.63 0.37 6.62
CA THR A 58 -9.08 -0.02 5.27
C THR A 58 -9.01 1.24 4.42
N PRO A 59 -8.67 1.15 3.11
CA PRO A 59 -8.59 2.35 2.28
C PRO A 59 -9.90 3.10 2.37
N SER A 60 -9.82 4.42 2.59
CA SER A 60 -11.00 5.27 2.68
C SER A 60 -11.77 5.16 1.37
N VAL A 61 -12.91 4.48 1.38
CA VAL A 61 -13.79 4.36 0.19
C VAL A 61 -14.20 5.75 -0.27
N ALA A 62 -14.48 6.65 0.67
CA ALA A 62 -14.71 8.06 0.38
C ALA A 62 -13.49 8.70 -0.31
N GLY A 63 -12.28 8.46 0.18
CA GLY A 63 -11.05 8.96 -0.46
C GLY A 63 -10.82 8.42 -1.88
N ILE A 64 -11.03 7.12 -2.09
CA ILE A 64 -10.98 6.51 -3.43
C ILE A 64 -12.02 7.18 -4.35
N ASN A 65 -13.25 7.35 -3.87
CA ASN A 65 -14.31 8.00 -4.62
C ASN A 65 -13.96 9.46 -4.95
N THR A 66 -13.44 10.24 -4.00
CA THR A 66 -13.01 11.62 -4.21
C THR A 66 -11.93 11.71 -5.28
N VAL A 67 -10.93 10.83 -5.24
CA VAL A 67 -9.87 10.77 -6.25
C VAL A 67 -10.45 10.41 -7.61
N CYS A 68 -11.31 9.40 -7.69
CA CYS A 68 -11.95 8.99 -8.95
C CYS A 68 -12.83 10.09 -9.53
N LEU A 69 -13.62 10.79 -8.71
CA LEU A 69 -14.44 11.93 -9.12
C LEU A 69 -13.59 13.09 -9.63
N PHE A 70 -12.47 13.40 -8.95
CA PHE A 70 -11.51 14.40 -9.43
C PHE A 70 -10.91 14.02 -10.80
N ILE A 71 -10.62 12.74 -11.02
CA ILE A 71 -10.09 12.25 -12.29
C ILE A 71 -11.13 12.34 -13.41
N VAL A 72 -12.37 11.98 -13.11
CA VAL A 72 -13.51 12.09 -14.04
C VAL A 72 -13.75 13.56 -14.40
N SER A 73 -13.84 14.46 -13.41
CA SER A 73 -14.13 15.88 -13.64
C SER A 73 -13.06 16.60 -14.45
N THR A 74 -11.82 16.12 -14.40
CA THR A 74 -10.71 16.66 -15.19
C THR A 74 -10.55 15.99 -16.56
N GLY A 75 -11.25 14.87 -16.82
CA GLY A 75 -11.20 14.13 -18.09
C GLY A 75 -9.84 13.52 -18.42
N MET A 76 -8.93 13.44 -17.46
CA MET A 76 -7.54 13.08 -17.72
C MET A 76 -7.22 11.62 -17.33
N LYS A 77 -6.06 11.10 -17.76
CA LYS A 77 -5.60 9.73 -17.44
C LYS A 77 -5.00 9.63 -16.04
N MET A 78 -5.23 8.51 -15.35
CA MET A 78 -4.70 8.18 -14.02
C MET A 78 -3.49 7.25 -14.13
N GLY A 79 -2.48 7.44 -13.27
CA GLY A 79 -1.40 6.48 -13.07
C GLY A 79 -1.67 5.62 -11.84
N ALA A 80 -1.50 4.31 -11.96
CA ALA A 80 -1.47 3.38 -10.83
C ALA A 80 -0.07 2.78 -10.72
N VAL A 81 0.50 2.77 -9.51
CA VAL A 81 1.88 2.39 -9.27
C VAL A 81 1.97 1.45 -8.08
N ASP A 82 2.69 0.35 -8.27
CA ASP A 82 3.14 -0.55 -7.20
C ASP A 82 4.58 -0.15 -6.81
N VAL A 83 4.80 0.27 -5.57
CA VAL A 83 6.11 0.71 -5.10
C VAL A 83 6.95 -0.50 -4.67
N THR A 84 8.05 -0.74 -5.38
CA THR A 84 8.90 -1.90 -5.09
C THR A 84 9.57 -1.73 -3.74
N ALA A 85 9.38 -2.72 -2.88
CA ALA A 85 10.05 -2.78 -1.60
C ALA A 85 9.80 -1.52 -0.74
N ALA A 86 8.60 -0.92 -0.87
CA ALA A 86 8.18 0.32 -0.21
C ALA A 86 8.69 0.44 1.24
N PHE A 87 8.43 -0.59 2.05
CA PHE A 87 8.85 -0.63 3.46
C PHE A 87 10.35 -0.82 3.63
N LEU A 88 10.95 -1.70 2.82
CA LEU A 88 12.37 -2.05 2.93
C LEU A 88 13.29 -0.90 2.54
N THR A 89 12.79 0.17 1.91
CA THR A 89 13.56 1.37 1.54
C THR A 89 13.44 2.50 2.57
N SER A 90 12.68 2.29 3.64
CA SER A 90 12.39 3.33 4.63
C SER A 90 12.95 2.90 5.98
N LYS A 91 13.89 3.68 6.53
CA LYS A 91 14.53 3.36 7.81
C LYS A 91 13.57 3.59 8.96
N ASP A 92 13.62 2.71 9.95
CA ASP A 92 12.86 2.90 11.19
C ASP A 92 13.59 3.89 12.10
N HIS A 93 13.05 5.11 12.19
CA HIS A 93 13.55 6.18 13.06
C HIS A 93 12.77 6.32 14.35
N ASN A 94 11.82 5.42 14.64
CA ASN A 94 11.07 5.48 15.88
C ASN A 94 12.01 5.35 17.09
N ALA A 95 11.75 6.16 18.12
CA ALA A 95 12.49 6.08 19.38
C ALA A 95 12.38 4.68 19.99
N GLU A 96 11.22 4.06 19.84
CA GLU A 96 10.96 2.71 20.31
C GLU A 96 11.00 1.70 19.17
N ARG A 97 12.20 1.14 18.95
CA ARG A 97 12.46 0.21 17.86
C ARG A 97 11.91 -1.19 18.13
N VAL A 98 11.47 -1.84 17.05
CA VAL A 98 11.02 -3.23 17.05
C VAL A 98 12.18 -4.15 16.67
N SER A 99 12.19 -5.35 17.25
CA SER A 99 13.12 -6.41 16.89
C SER A 99 12.38 -7.64 16.39
N ALA A 100 13.07 -8.47 15.62
CA ALA A 100 12.52 -9.69 15.04
C ALA A 100 13.34 -10.91 15.46
N THR A 101 12.65 -11.98 15.85
CA THR A 101 13.26 -13.27 16.18
C THR A 101 13.21 -14.18 14.96
N LEU A 102 14.38 -14.61 14.51
CA LEU A 102 14.53 -15.55 13.42
C LEU A 102 13.91 -16.91 13.76
N PRO A 103 13.46 -17.68 12.75
CA PRO A 103 13.03 -19.05 12.96
C PRO A 103 14.14 -19.90 13.63
N SER A 104 13.72 -20.91 14.39
CA SER A 104 14.63 -21.87 15.04
C SER A 104 15.41 -22.73 14.05
N VAL A 105 14.94 -22.82 12.81
CA VAL A 105 15.60 -23.50 11.70
C VAL A 105 15.72 -22.50 10.55
N LEU A 106 16.95 -22.24 10.12
CA LEU A 106 17.25 -21.41 8.96
C LEU A 106 17.64 -22.29 7.77
N PRO A 107 17.30 -21.91 6.52
CA PRO A 107 17.73 -22.64 5.34
C PRO A 107 19.26 -22.59 5.22
N ARG A 108 19.85 -23.68 4.71
CA ARG A 108 21.27 -23.69 4.35
C ARG A 108 21.48 -22.74 3.18
N VAL A 109 22.39 -21.78 3.35
CA VAL A 109 22.81 -20.91 2.25
C VAL A 109 23.67 -21.75 1.29
N PRO A 110 23.34 -21.80 -0.02
CA PRO A 110 24.13 -22.56 -0.99
C PRO A 110 25.60 -22.14 -1.00
N GLU A 111 26.48 -23.06 -1.40
CA GLU A 111 27.91 -22.76 -1.53
C GLU A 111 28.20 -22.04 -2.85
N GLU A 112 27.63 -22.56 -3.93
CA GLU A 112 27.67 -21.93 -5.25
C GLU A 112 26.56 -20.89 -5.39
N ASN A 113 26.83 -19.83 -6.14
CA ASN A 113 25.88 -18.77 -6.42
C ASN A 113 24.71 -19.28 -7.29
N PRO A 114 23.48 -19.37 -6.76
CA PRO A 114 22.34 -19.85 -7.53
C PRO A 114 21.68 -18.72 -8.35
N PHE A 115 22.11 -17.47 -8.19
CA PHE A 115 21.45 -16.29 -8.73
C PHE A 115 22.20 -15.75 -9.95
N LYS A 116 21.56 -15.81 -11.12
CA LYS A 116 22.16 -15.36 -12.39
C LYS A 116 22.38 -13.85 -12.46
N ASP A 117 21.62 -13.09 -11.69
CA ASP A 117 21.60 -11.63 -11.65
C ASP A 117 22.47 -11.02 -10.55
N ILE A 118 23.08 -11.87 -9.69
CA ILE A 118 23.98 -11.45 -8.63
C ILE A 118 25.40 -11.88 -9.01
N PRO A 119 26.36 -10.94 -9.10
CA PRO A 119 27.77 -11.28 -9.27
C PRO A 119 28.32 -12.15 -8.12
N ASP A 120 29.27 -13.05 -8.40
CA ASP A 120 29.78 -14.01 -7.42
C ASP A 120 30.45 -13.35 -6.21
N ASP A 121 31.17 -12.24 -6.42
CA ASP A 121 31.79 -11.45 -5.36
C ASP A 121 30.73 -10.87 -4.40
N ARG A 122 29.61 -10.38 -4.95
CA ARG A 122 28.48 -9.90 -4.17
C ARG A 122 27.78 -11.04 -3.44
N TYR A 123 27.66 -12.21 -4.08
CA TYR A 123 27.07 -13.39 -3.46
C TYR A 123 27.89 -13.86 -2.25
N GLU A 124 29.21 -13.88 -2.36
CA GLU A 124 30.11 -14.22 -1.25
C GLU A 124 30.00 -13.23 -0.08
N GLU A 125 29.87 -11.93 -0.36
CA GLU A 125 29.57 -10.94 0.69
C GLU A 125 28.24 -11.25 1.39
N LEU A 126 27.19 -11.55 0.63
CA LEU A 126 25.87 -11.91 1.19
C LEU A 126 25.94 -13.20 2.01
N ARG A 127 26.72 -14.21 1.60
CA ARG A 127 26.96 -15.43 2.38
C ARG A 127 27.63 -15.13 3.71
N ARG A 128 28.67 -14.29 3.71
CA ARG A 128 29.37 -13.88 4.94
C ARG A 128 28.42 -13.15 5.89
N MET A 129 27.62 -12.23 5.38
CA MET A 129 26.60 -11.53 6.17
C MET A 129 25.54 -12.50 6.72
N ALA A 130 25.09 -13.46 5.91
CA ALA A 130 24.10 -14.45 6.32
C ALA A 130 24.61 -15.33 7.49
N ALA A 131 25.90 -15.64 7.51
CA ALA A 131 26.52 -16.45 8.57
C ALA A 131 26.54 -15.79 9.96
N GLU A 132 26.36 -14.47 10.05
CA GLU A 132 26.24 -13.75 11.33
C GLU A 132 24.89 -14.01 12.03
N TYR A 133 23.89 -14.46 11.28
CA TYR A 133 22.55 -14.74 11.80
C TYR A 133 22.47 -16.13 12.41
N LYS A 134 22.00 -16.19 13.67
CA LYS A 134 21.81 -17.43 14.41
C LYS A 134 20.34 -17.82 14.42
N PRO A 135 20.00 -19.11 14.19
CA PRO A 135 18.64 -19.58 14.37
C PRO A 135 18.09 -19.24 15.76
N GLY A 136 16.84 -18.78 15.83
CA GLY A 136 16.22 -18.31 17.07
C GLY A 136 16.81 -17.00 17.64
N GLY A 137 17.77 -16.37 16.97
CA GLY A 137 18.34 -15.10 17.40
C GLY A 137 17.37 -13.93 17.19
N THR A 138 17.42 -12.96 18.10
CA THR A 138 16.65 -11.70 18.03
C THR A 138 17.53 -10.56 17.52
N TYR A 139 17.08 -9.87 16.49
CA TYR A 139 17.82 -8.82 15.79
C TYR A 139 16.98 -7.56 15.67
N LEU A 140 17.63 -6.39 15.76
CA LEU A 140 16.96 -5.11 15.57
C LEU A 140 16.44 -5.02 14.13
N VAL A 141 15.22 -4.51 13.94
CA VAL A 141 14.71 -4.20 12.60
C VAL A 141 15.08 -2.76 12.27
N GLU A 142 15.84 -2.57 11.20
CA GLU A 142 16.39 -1.26 10.81
C GLU A 142 15.54 -0.55 9.74
N MET A 143 14.74 -1.31 9.00
CA MET A 143 13.90 -0.83 7.91
C MET A 143 12.43 -1.16 8.21
N GLY A 144 11.50 -0.46 7.57
CA GLY A 144 10.11 -0.91 7.50
C GLY A 144 10.06 -2.35 6.97
N PHE A 145 9.31 -3.21 7.66
CA PHE A 145 9.30 -4.63 7.33
C PHE A 145 7.88 -5.19 7.31
N TYR A 146 7.61 -6.04 6.32
CA TYR A 146 6.25 -6.56 6.13
C TYR A 146 5.76 -7.35 7.36
N GLY A 147 4.55 -7.03 7.80
CA GLY A 147 3.95 -7.57 9.01
C GLY A 147 4.25 -6.78 10.28
N LEU A 148 5.11 -5.76 10.22
CA LEU A 148 5.27 -4.85 11.35
C LEU A 148 4.09 -3.88 11.43
N PRO A 149 3.57 -3.62 12.64
CA PRO A 149 2.60 -2.57 12.91
C PRO A 149 2.84 -1.21 12.23
N CYS A 150 4.08 -0.73 12.27
CA CYS A 150 4.43 0.62 11.83
C CYS A 150 4.90 0.70 10.38
N ALA A 151 4.96 -0.41 9.64
CA ALA A 151 5.65 -0.46 8.34
C ALA A 151 5.03 0.49 7.30
N ALA A 152 3.70 0.52 7.20
CA ALA A 152 3.01 1.42 6.28
C ALA A 152 3.25 2.88 6.66
N GLN A 153 3.10 3.24 7.93
CA GLN A 153 3.33 4.61 8.40
C GLN A 153 4.75 5.08 8.10
N ILE A 154 5.77 4.25 8.32
CA ILE A 154 7.17 4.60 7.99
C ILE A 154 7.30 4.95 6.51
N PHE A 155 6.60 4.24 5.62
CA PHE A 155 6.58 4.54 4.20
C PHE A 155 5.73 5.78 3.87
N ASP A 156 4.56 5.92 4.48
CA ASP A 156 3.67 7.07 4.28
C ASP A 156 4.37 8.38 4.62
N HIS A 157 5.12 8.44 5.73
CA HIS A 157 5.92 9.63 6.09
C HIS A 157 7.01 9.93 5.06
N LYS A 158 7.66 8.90 4.51
CA LYS A 158 8.67 9.08 3.45
C LYS A 158 8.02 9.63 2.18
N LEU A 159 6.87 9.07 1.77
CA LEU A 159 6.12 9.53 0.61
C LEU A 159 5.64 10.97 0.82
N GLU A 160 5.05 11.27 1.97
CA GLU A 160 4.55 12.60 2.32
C GLU A 160 5.68 13.64 2.25
N GLY A 161 6.85 13.35 2.82
CA GLY A 161 8.02 14.21 2.73
C GLY A 161 8.43 14.51 1.28
N VAL A 162 8.46 13.47 0.42
CA VAL A 162 8.74 13.65 -1.01
C VAL A 162 7.66 14.50 -1.69
N CYS A 163 6.38 14.26 -1.40
CA CYS A 163 5.27 15.02 -1.96
C CYS A 163 5.30 16.50 -1.51
N MET A 164 5.59 16.77 -0.24
CA MET A 164 5.74 18.13 0.30
C MET A 164 6.88 18.89 -0.38
N GLU A 165 8.04 18.25 -0.60
CA GLU A 165 9.14 18.85 -1.36
C GLU A 165 8.75 19.19 -2.81
N LEU A 166 7.81 18.44 -3.40
CA LEU A 166 7.27 18.69 -4.73
C LEU A 166 6.13 19.72 -4.75
N GLY A 167 5.80 20.30 -3.60
CA GLY A 167 4.78 21.34 -3.44
C GLY A 167 3.35 20.79 -3.26
N PHE A 168 3.20 19.51 -2.94
CA PHE A 168 1.90 18.96 -2.55
C PHE A 168 1.58 19.32 -1.09
N LYS A 169 0.29 19.36 -0.77
CA LYS A 169 -0.25 19.57 0.57
C LYS A 169 -1.12 18.39 0.95
N HIS A 170 -1.00 17.96 2.20
CA HIS A 170 -1.85 16.94 2.78
C HIS A 170 -3.30 17.43 2.90
N VAL A 171 -4.27 16.60 2.49
CA VAL A 171 -5.71 16.91 2.54
C VAL A 171 -6.47 15.88 3.36
N ASP A 172 -6.11 14.60 3.23
CA ASP A 172 -6.67 13.49 4.01
C ASP A 172 -5.56 12.45 4.20
N THR A 173 -5.76 11.50 5.12
CA THR A 173 -4.88 10.42 5.60
C THR A 173 -4.01 9.76 4.52
N ALA A 174 -4.53 9.70 3.29
CA ALA A 174 -3.92 9.03 2.16
C ALA A 174 -3.85 9.92 0.91
N ILE A 175 -4.19 11.21 1.02
CA ILE A 175 -4.40 12.09 -0.14
C ILE A 175 -3.59 13.37 0.02
N VAL A 176 -2.73 13.61 -0.95
CA VAL A 176 -2.01 14.86 -1.11
C VAL A 176 -2.35 15.50 -2.46
N VAL A 177 -2.53 16.83 -2.47
CA VAL A 177 -2.89 17.59 -3.67
C VAL A 177 -1.89 18.71 -3.93
N LYS A 178 -1.67 19.03 -5.20
CA LYS A 178 -0.91 20.20 -5.61
C LYS A 178 -1.85 21.19 -6.29
N ALA A 179 -1.89 22.41 -5.76
CA ALA A 179 -2.68 23.51 -6.29
C ALA A 179 -1.74 24.64 -6.79
N PRO A 180 -2.24 25.56 -7.65
CA PRO A 180 -1.47 26.71 -8.08
C PRO A 180 -1.03 27.60 -6.90
N PRO A 181 0.10 28.32 -7.01
CA PRO A 181 0.58 29.23 -5.97
C PRO A 181 -0.42 30.33 -5.62
N GLU A 182 -1.21 30.78 -6.60
CA GLU A 182 -2.20 31.85 -6.50
C GLU A 182 -3.50 31.41 -5.81
N GLY A 183 -3.59 30.14 -5.40
CA GLY A 183 -4.85 29.48 -5.05
C GLY A 183 -5.60 29.00 -6.30
N GLY A 184 -6.58 28.13 -6.11
CA GLY A 184 -7.39 27.57 -7.19
C GLY A 184 -7.51 26.06 -7.15
N ARG A 185 -8.14 25.50 -8.19
CA ARG A 185 -8.43 24.06 -8.32
C ARG A 185 -7.15 23.23 -8.27
N ALA A 186 -7.17 22.12 -7.54
CA ALA A 186 -6.08 21.16 -7.54
C ALA A 186 -5.72 20.74 -8.99
N GLN A 187 -4.42 20.72 -9.30
CA GLN A 187 -3.89 20.35 -10.62
C GLN A 187 -3.37 18.91 -10.62
N ALA A 188 -2.87 18.45 -9.48
CA ALA A 188 -2.39 17.09 -9.30
C ALA A 188 -2.86 16.53 -7.96
N ILE A 189 -3.06 15.21 -7.92
CA ILE A 189 -3.43 14.45 -6.74
C ILE A 189 -2.61 13.17 -6.70
N VAL A 190 -2.15 12.80 -5.51
CA VAL A 190 -1.56 11.51 -5.21
C VAL A 190 -2.34 10.91 -4.07
N MET A 191 -2.80 9.69 -4.25
CA MET A 191 -3.38 8.87 -3.21
C MET A 191 -2.48 7.66 -2.97
N ASN A 192 -2.14 7.39 -1.72
CA ASN A 192 -1.40 6.19 -1.35
C ASN A 192 -2.23 5.25 -0.50
N TRP A 193 -1.95 3.97 -0.63
CA TRP A 193 -2.41 2.99 0.32
C TRP A 193 -1.42 1.85 0.42
N ILE A 194 -0.77 1.70 1.58
CA ILE A 194 0.26 0.68 1.82
C ILE A 194 1.42 0.86 0.81
N ASP A 195 1.49 0.03 -0.23
CA ASP A 195 2.50 0.05 -1.29
C ASP A 195 1.94 0.50 -2.65
N ASP A 196 0.62 0.66 -2.75
CA ASP A 196 -0.06 1.13 -3.96
C ASP A 196 -0.16 2.66 -3.98
N LEU A 197 0.06 3.28 -5.14
CA LEU A 197 -0.21 4.69 -5.39
C LEU A 197 -1.18 4.86 -6.56
N LEU A 198 -2.19 5.70 -6.37
CA LEU A 198 -2.89 6.37 -7.47
C LEU A 198 -2.33 7.76 -7.62
N THR A 199 -2.11 8.17 -8.85
CA THR A 199 -1.43 9.41 -9.16
C THR A 199 -2.10 10.07 -10.34
N LYS A 200 -2.12 11.40 -10.28
CA LYS A 200 -2.73 12.18 -11.32
C LYS A 200 -2.07 13.55 -11.40
N ALA A 201 -1.72 13.94 -12.61
CA ALA A 201 -1.21 15.27 -12.93
C ALA A 201 -1.56 15.62 -14.39
N PRO A 202 -1.41 16.89 -14.82
CA PRO A 202 -1.54 17.29 -16.22
C PRO A 202 -0.56 16.49 -17.10
N LEU A 203 -0.92 16.20 -18.36
CA LEU A 203 -0.14 15.29 -19.22
C LEU A 203 1.35 15.68 -19.33
N LYS A 204 1.64 16.98 -19.39
CA LYS A 204 3.01 17.52 -19.48
C LYS A 204 3.82 17.28 -18.20
N GLU A 205 3.16 17.28 -17.04
CA GLU A 205 3.80 17.17 -15.72
C GLU A 205 3.76 15.74 -15.17
N HIS A 206 2.82 14.91 -15.64
CA HIS A 206 2.62 13.55 -15.16
C HIS A 206 3.87 12.69 -15.32
N LYS A 207 4.55 12.77 -16.48
CA LYS A 207 5.77 12.01 -16.70
C LYS A 207 6.88 12.43 -15.73
N ALA A 208 7.09 13.73 -15.55
CA ALA A 208 8.10 14.26 -14.63
C ALA A 208 7.79 13.91 -13.16
N LEU A 209 6.53 13.98 -12.75
CA LEU A 209 6.08 13.55 -11.42
C LEU A 209 6.37 12.05 -11.20
N GLN A 210 5.98 11.21 -12.14
CA GLN A 210 6.24 9.77 -12.09
C GLN A 210 7.74 9.44 -12.03
N GLU A 211 8.55 10.08 -12.86
CA GLU A 211 10.00 9.88 -12.88
C GLU A 211 10.65 10.31 -11.56
N THR A 212 10.21 11.44 -11.00
CA THR A 212 10.74 11.94 -9.73
C THR A 212 10.36 11.05 -8.56
N LEU A 213 9.10 10.63 -8.50
CA LEU A 213 8.64 9.69 -7.47
C LEU A 213 9.35 8.33 -7.63
N ASN A 214 9.54 7.85 -8.87
CA ASN A 214 10.27 6.61 -9.12
C ASN A 214 11.73 6.70 -8.64
N GLN A 215 12.43 7.79 -8.96
CA GLN A 215 13.81 7.99 -8.49
C GLN A 215 13.94 7.99 -6.97
N ARG A 216 12.95 8.52 -6.26
CA ARG A 216 13.00 8.69 -4.80
C ARG A 216 12.41 7.51 -4.01
N LEU A 217 11.44 6.81 -4.58
CA LEU A 217 10.67 5.77 -3.89
C LEU A 217 10.94 4.36 -4.45
N GLY A 218 11.28 4.25 -5.73
CA GLY A 218 11.52 2.98 -6.42
C GLY A 218 10.22 2.30 -6.85
N PHE A 219 9.84 2.43 -8.12
CA PHE A 219 8.62 1.80 -8.64
C PHE A 219 8.89 0.40 -9.20
N GLY A 220 7.94 -0.51 -8.98
CA GLY A 220 7.92 -1.83 -9.60
C GLY A 220 7.22 -1.80 -10.94
N SER A 221 5.90 -1.71 -10.89
CA SER A 221 5.07 -1.55 -12.08
C SER A 221 4.38 -0.19 -12.06
N VAL A 222 4.45 0.52 -13.18
CA VAL A 222 3.69 1.74 -13.45
C VAL A 222 2.71 1.43 -14.56
N CYS A 223 1.43 1.65 -14.30
CA CYS A 223 0.36 1.48 -15.27
C CYS A 223 -0.39 2.79 -15.45
N VAL A 224 -0.89 3.03 -16.66
CA VAL A 224 -1.84 4.11 -16.93
C VAL A 224 -3.22 3.50 -17.05
N ILE A 225 -4.16 3.98 -16.25
CA ILE A 225 -5.57 3.64 -16.31
C ILE A 225 -6.23 4.59 -17.32
N GLY A 226 -6.35 4.10 -18.56
CA GLY A 226 -7.02 4.77 -19.69
C GLY A 226 -8.37 4.12 -20.02
N GLU A 227 -9.10 4.67 -20.99
CA GLU A 227 -10.38 4.10 -21.43
C GLU A 227 -10.25 2.63 -21.82
N GLY A 228 -11.21 1.80 -21.39
CA GLY A 228 -11.26 0.36 -21.59
C GLY A 228 -10.29 -0.44 -20.71
N SER A 229 -9.58 0.17 -19.77
CA SER A 229 -8.62 -0.53 -18.90
C SER A 229 -9.17 -0.77 -17.49
N GLU A 230 -8.75 -1.90 -16.92
CA GLU A 230 -9.05 -2.31 -15.55
C GLU A 230 -7.75 -2.45 -14.74
N ARG A 231 -7.76 -1.95 -13.51
CA ARG A 231 -6.66 -2.13 -12.55
C ARG A 231 -7.17 -2.28 -11.13
N LYS A 232 -6.49 -3.12 -10.35
CA LYS A 232 -6.73 -3.26 -8.92
C LYS A 232 -5.94 -2.20 -8.14
N PHE A 233 -6.56 -1.59 -7.15
CA PHE A 233 -5.93 -0.74 -6.15
C PHE A 233 -6.45 -1.16 -4.78
N SER A 234 -5.59 -1.71 -3.92
CA SER A 234 -5.96 -2.18 -2.58
C SER A 234 -7.28 -2.99 -2.51
N GLY A 235 -7.43 -3.97 -3.41
CA GLY A 235 -8.63 -4.83 -3.46
C GLY A 235 -9.87 -4.20 -4.09
N VAL A 236 -9.78 -2.96 -4.59
CA VAL A 236 -10.80 -2.33 -5.43
C VAL A 236 -10.41 -2.46 -6.90
N ASP A 237 -11.27 -3.09 -7.70
CA ASP A 237 -11.23 -3.09 -9.15
C ASP A 237 -11.68 -1.72 -9.66
N ILE A 238 -10.79 -1.03 -10.38
CA ILE A 238 -11.04 0.26 -11.00
C ILE A 238 -11.09 0.05 -12.52
N PHE A 239 -12.29 0.20 -13.09
CA PHE A 239 -12.52 0.10 -14.52
C PHE A 239 -12.83 1.47 -15.12
N ARG A 240 -12.01 1.92 -16.08
CA ARG A 240 -12.18 3.20 -16.75
C ARG A 240 -13.00 3.00 -18.03
N VAL A 241 -14.31 3.14 -17.93
CA VAL A 241 -15.25 2.98 -19.06
C VAL A 241 -15.00 4.03 -20.14
N SER A 242 -14.91 5.29 -19.73
CA SER A 242 -14.69 6.44 -20.62
C SER A 242 -13.98 7.57 -19.87
N THR A 243 -13.60 8.64 -20.55
CA THR A 243 -13.09 9.88 -19.92
C THR A 243 -14.02 10.45 -18.84
N GLY A 244 -15.33 10.25 -18.98
CA GLY A 244 -16.35 10.72 -18.04
C GLY A 244 -16.81 9.69 -17.01
N GLU A 245 -16.29 8.45 -17.04
CA GLU A 245 -16.89 7.36 -16.27
C GLU A 245 -15.84 6.38 -15.73
N ILE A 246 -15.97 6.05 -14.45
CA ILE A 246 -15.16 5.03 -13.75
C ILE A 246 -16.13 4.14 -12.98
N HIS A 247 -15.97 2.84 -13.11
CA HIS A 247 -16.65 1.85 -12.27
C HIS A 247 -15.68 1.34 -11.21
N LEU A 248 -16.16 1.23 -9.98
CA LEU A 248 -15.43 0.70 -8.84
C LEU A 248 -16.14 -0.57 -8.36
N SER A 249 -15.39 -1.64 -8.12
CA SER A 249 -15.94 -2.90 -7.63
C SER A 249 -15.00 -3.54 -6.61
N GLN A 250 -15.55 -4.21 -5.59
CA GLN A 250 -14.79 -5.07 -4.68
C GLN A 250 -15.19 -6.54 -4.81
N VAL A 251 -15.98 -6.89 -5.84
CA VAL A 251 -16.53 -8.24 -6.00
C VAL A 251 -15.41 -9.29 -6.02
N SER A 252 -14.36 -9.06 -6.80
CA SER A 252 -13.24 -10.02 -6.91
C SER A 252 -12.47 -10.22 -5.60
N TYR A 253 -12.41 -9.19 -4.75
CA TYR A 253 -11.80 -9.27 -3.43
C TYR A 253 -12.66 -10.13 -2.48
N LEU A 254 -13.98 -9.92 -2.52
CA LEU A 254 -14.93 -10.64 -1.67
C LEU A 254 -15.08 -12.11 -2.06
N GLU A 255 -14.97 -12.45 -3.35
CA GLU A 255 -15.01 -13.84 -3.83
C GLU A 255 -13.99 -14.76 -3.15
N ASN A 256 -12.86 -14.20 -2.73
CA ASN A 256 -11.76 -14.94 -2.10
C ASN A 256 -11.75 -14.82 -0.57
N THR A 257 -12.75 -14.16 0.02
CA THR A 257 -12.83 -13.92 1.47
C THR A 257 -13.83 -14.89 2.10
N ASP A 258 -13.33 -15.82 2.94
CA ASP A 258 -14.20 -16.63 3.79
C ASP A 258 -14.77 -15.76 4.93
N THR A 259 -16.02 -15.32 4.74
CA THR A 259 -16.72 -14.51 5.74
C THR A 259 -17.42 -15.35 6.82
N THR A 260 -17.44 -16.68 6.68
CA THR A 260 -18.12 -17.60 7.62
C THR A 260 -17.77 -17.34 9.08
N PRO A 261 -16.48 -17.17 9.46
CA PRO A 261 -16.10 -16.91 10.84
C PRO A 261 -16.61 -15.56 11.36
N LEU A 262 -16.82 -14.58 10.47
CA LEU A 262 -17.28 -13.24 10.83
C LEU A 262 -18.74 -13.26 11.28
N TRP A 263 -19.57 -14.05 10.62
CA TRP A 263 -20.98 -14.25 10.99
C TRP A 263 -21.14 -14.97 12.34
N GLU A 264 -20.26 -15.95 12.62
CA GLU A 264 -20.21 -16.62 13.93
C GLU A 264 -19.86 -15.63 15.05
N ILE A 265 -18.89 -14.73 14.81
CA ILE A 265 -18.47 -13.69 15.76
C ILE A 265 -19.58 -12.66 15.99
N LEU A 266 -20.23 -12.20 14.92
CA LEU A 266 -21.34 -11.24 15.01
C LEU A 266 -22.61 -11.84 15.61
N LYS A 267 -22.68 -13.16 15.77
CA LYS A 267 -23.89 -13.92 16.17
C LYS A 267 -25.08 -13.66 15.24
N GLU A 268 -24.78 -13.30 13.99
CA GLU A 268 -25.77 -13.05 12.95
C GLU A 268 -25.85 -14.28 12.03
N LYS A 269 -27.05 -14.61 11.55
CA LYS A 269 -27.19 -15.69 10.57
C LYS A 269 -26.64 -15.20 9.24
N HIS A 270 -25.68 -15.95 8.68
CA HIS A 270 -25.24 -15.75 7.30
C HIS A 270 -26.48 -15.68 6.40
N PRO A 271 -26.69 -14.59 5.65
CA PRO A 271 -27.82 -14.48 4.74
C PRO A 271 -27.79 -15.67 3.77
N SER A 272 -28.85 -16.48 3.76
CA SER A 272 -28.91 -17.69 2.90
C SER A 272 -29.12 -17.36 1.42
N LYS A 273 -29.25 -16.06 1.09
CA LYS A 273 -29.29 -15.53 -0.26
C LYS A 273 -28.07 -14.64 -0.43
N PRO A 274 -27.37 -14.71 -1.58
CA PRO A 274 -26.37 -13.69 -1.90
C PRO A 274 -27.04 -12.32 -1.73
N TRP A 275 -26.36 -11.39 -1.07
CA TRP A 275 -26.77 -9.99 -1.10
C TRP A 275 -26.93 -9.63 -2.56
N LYS A 276 -28.17 -9.41 -3.00
CA LYS A 276 -28.38 -8.70 -4.25
C LYS A 276 -27.78 -7.34 -3.98
N GLY A 277 -26.58 -7.09 -4.51
CA GLY A 277 -26.11 -5.73 -4.66
C GLY A 277 -27.29 -4.94 -5.22
N LEU A 278 -27.63 -3.83 -4.56
CA LEU A 278 -28.66 -2.93 -5.04
C LEU A 278 -28.39 -2.74 -6.52
N ASP A 279 -29.21 -3.34 -7.38
CA ASP A 279 -29.16 -2.97 -8.78
C ASP A 279 -29.46 -1.47 -8.82
N GLY A 280 -28.95 -0.73 -9.80
CA GLY A 280 -29.18 0.71 -9.90
C GLY A 280 -30.66 1.14 -9.99
N LYS A 281 -31.60 0.17 -9.90
CA LYS A 281 -33.05 0.34 -9.83
C LYS A 281 -33.61 0.20 -8.40
N SER A 282 -32.84 -0.38 -7.47
CA SER A 282 -33.21 -0.58 -6.06
C SER A 282 -32.79 0.58 -5.16
N ALA A 283 -31.99 1.51 -5.66
CA ALA A 283 -31.74 2.80 -5.02
C ALA A 283 -32.77 3.80 -5.55
N GLU A 284 -33.80 4.10 -4.77
CA GLU A 284 -34.61 5.30 -5.05
C GLU A 284 -33.68 6.51 -4.91
N PRO A 285 -33.61 7.43 -5.90
CA PRO A 285 -32.88 8.67 -5.73
C PRO A 285 -33.45 9.38 -4.49
N SER A 286 -32.58 9.83 -3.59
CA SER A 286 -33.02 10.59 -2.42
C SER A 286 -33.82 11.80 -2.92
N THR A 287 -35.08 11.92 -2.51
CA THR A 287 -35.94 13.05 -2.89
C THR A 287 -35.59 14.32 -2.10
N GLU A 288 -34.75 14.18 -1.08
CA GLU A 288 -34.13 15.28 -0.35
C GLU A 288 -32.66 15.33 -0.77
N GLU A 289 -32.13 16.54 -0.97
CA GLU A 289 -30.69 16.77 -1.02
C GLU A 289 -30.12 16.32 0.33
N GLU A 290 -29.72 15.05 0.46
CA GLU A 290 -28.84 14.60 1.52
C GLU A 290 -27.46 15.20 1.24
N VAL A 291 -27.32 16.49 1.55
CA VAL A 291 -26.02 17.15 1.61
C VAL A 291 -25.33 16.61 2.85
N ASP A 292 -24.38 15.70 2.65
CA ASP A 292 -23.45 15.31 3.71
C ASP A 292 -22.54 16.50 4.02
N ASN A 293 -23.02 17.35 4.94
CA ASN A 293 -22.35 18.56 5.41
C ASN A 293 -20.97 18.26 6.04
N GLN A 294 -20.65 16.99 6.30
CA GLN A 294 -19.34 16.58 6.83
C GLN A 294 -18.24 16.70 5.77
N TYR A 295 -18.58 16.59 4.48
CA TYR A 295 -17.63 16.63 3.36
C TYR A 295 -17.76 17.86 2.46
N GLU A 296 -18.84 18.62 2.60
CA GLU A 296 -19.02 19.90 1.90
C GLU A 296 -17.86 20.86 2.17
N LYS A 297 -17.42 20.99 3.43
CA LYS A 297 -16.30 21.85 3.82
C LYS A 297 -14.97 21.41 3.17
N PRO A 298 -14.51 20.15 3.29
CA PRO A 298 -13.31 19.68 2.59
C PRO A 298 -13.36 19.88 1.07
N ILE A 299 -14.50 19.59 0.44
CA ILE A 299 -14.68 19.70 -1.02
C ILE A 299 -14.66 21.18 -1.46
N HIS A 300 -15.37 22.08 -0.76
CA HIS A 300 -15.33 23.51 -1.04
C HIS A 300 -13.97 24.14 -0.76
N THR A 301 -13.26 23.68 0.27
CA THR A 301 -11.93 24.19 0.63
C THR A 301 -10.85 23.69 -0.34
N GLY A 302 -11.00 22.49 -0.92
CA GLY A 302 -10.03 21.88 -1.83
C GLY A 302 -10.27 22.13 -3.32
N VAL A 303 -11.51 22.39 -3.74
CA VAL A 303 -11.89 22.49 -5.16
C VAL A 303 -12.36 23.91 -5.55
N GLY A 304 -12.65 24.77 -4.57
CA GLY A 304 -13.35 26.04 -4.83
C GLY A 304 -14.78 25.80 -5.30
N THR A 305 -15.63 26.82 -5.18
CA THR A 305 -17.02 26.77 -5.68
C THR A 305 -17.05 26.26 -7.12
N LEU A 306 -17.87 25.22 -7.35
CA LEU A 306 -18.13 24.62 -8.66
C LEU A 306 -18.58 25.69 -9.67
#